data_AF-A0A557STS0-F1
#
_entry.id   AF-A0A557STS0-F1
#
_cell.length_a   1.000
_cell.length_b   1.000
_cell.length_c   1.000
_cell.angle_alpha   90.00
_cell.angle_beta   90.00
_cell.angle_gamma   90.00
#
_symmetry.space_group_name_H-M   'P 1'
#
loop_
_entity.id
_entity.type
_entity.pdbx_description
1 polymer ?
#
loop_
_entity_poly.entity_id
_entity_poly.type
_entity_poly.pdbx_seq_one_letter_code
_entity_poly.pdbx_strand_id
1 'polypeptide(L)'
;MISDDVSPEVRRLIYLVVIGMIEKTKRNLKTSISFSQVYMEACKMDTNNKYDCSNLEMRQHVRDILLRNGYIFVNPDDAEDVFITKKAIDQYESLPKDKW
;
A
#
# COMPACT_ATOMS: atom_id res chain seq x y z
N MET A 1 3.55 8.05 -10.90
CA MET A 1 4.67 7.10 -10.76
C MET A 1 5.31 7.33 -9.40
N ILE A 2 5.59 6.25 -8.66
CA ILE A 2 6.41 6.31 -7.43
C ILE A 2 7.80 6.80 -7.84
N SER A 3 8.36 7.80 -7.15
CA SER A 3 9.66 8.43 -7.48
C SER A 3 10.74 7.38 -7.76
N ASP A 4 11.65 7.65 -8.70
CA ASP A 4 12.80 6.78 -9.04
C ASP A 4 13.77 6.56 -7.86
N ASP A 5 13.66 7.37 -6.79
CA ASP A 5 14.47 7.26 -5.57
C ASP A 5 14.05 6.14 -4.60
N VAL A 6 12.94 5.45 -4.86
CA VAL A 6 12.47 4.36 -3.99
C VAL A 6 13.17 3.05 -4.36
N SER A 7 13.77 2.36 -3.39
CA SER A 7 14.46 1.09 -3.63
C SER A 7 13.49 0.06 -4.25
N PRO A 8 13.97 -0.87 -5.10
CA PRO A 8 13.12 -1.88 -5.73
C PRO A 8 12.30 -2.69 -4.71
N GLU A 9 12.89 -2.99 -3.55
CA GLU A 9 12.22 -3.74 -2.48
C GLU A 9 11.12 -2.91 -1.80
N VAL A 10 11.35 -1.60 -1.53
CA VAL A 10 10.29 -0.72 -1.02
C VAL A 10 9.16 -0.57 -2.04
N ARG A 11 9.46 -0.51 -3.35
CA ARG A 11 8.43 -0.49 -4.40
C ARG A 11 7.58 -1.76 -4.39
N ARG A 12 8.21 -2.93 -4.23
CA ARG A 12 7.49 -4.21 -4.13
C ARG A 12 6.58 -4.22 -2.90
N LEU A 13 7.07 -3.77 -1.75
CA LEU A 13 6.27 -3.68 -0.54
C LEU A 13 5.07 -2.72 -0.72
N ILE A 14 5.29 -1.53 -1.29
CA ILE A 14 4.21 -0.60 -1.63
C ILE A 14 3.16 -1.27 -2.53
N TYR A 15 3.61 -2.02 -3.54
CA TYR A 15 2.71 -2.73 -4.45
C TYR A 15 1.86 -3.78 -3.74
N LEU A 16 2.48 -4.64 -2.92
CA LEU A 16 1.77 -5.64 -2.13
C LEU A 16 0.76 -5.01 -1.16
N VAL A 17 1.12 -3.87 -0.56
CA VAL A 17 0.20 -3.09 0.27
C VAL A 17 -1.00 -2.63 -0.55
N VAL A 18 -0.80 -2.04 -1.73
CA VAL A 18 -1.92 -1.60 -2.60
C VAL A 18 -2.82 -2.77 -3.01
N ILE A 19 -2.25 -3.91 -3.40
CA ILE A 19 -3.03 -5.12 -3.69
C ILE A 19 -3.88 -5.52 -2.50
N GLY A 20 -3.25 -5.64 -1.32
CA GLY A 20 -3.94 -6.05 -0.10
C GLY A 20 -5.11 -5.12 0.23
N MET A 21 -4.96 -3.82 0.00
CA MET A 21 -6.06 -2.86 0.15
C MET A 21 -7.18 -3.11 -0.87
N ILE A 22 -6.85 -3.27 -2.16
CA ILE A 22 -7.83 -3.48 -3.24
C ILE A 22 -8.66 -4.75 -2.97
N GLU A 23 -7.99 -5.83 -2.56
CA GLU A 23 -8.61 -7.12 -2.32
C GLU A 23 -9.51 -7.09 -1.08
N LYS A 24 -9.01 -6.57 0.05
CA LYS A 24 -9.79 -6.48 1.30
C LYS A 24 -11.01 -5.57 1.17
N THR A 25 -10.86 -4.45 0.47
CA THR A 25 -11.97 -3.51 0.24
C THR A 25 -12.91 -3.97 -0.86
N LYS A 26 -12.56 -5.03 -1.62
CA LYS A 26 -13.27 -5.46 -2.84
C LYS A 26 -13.47 -4.28 -3.81
N ARG A 27 -12.47 -3.40 -3.94
CA ARG A 27 -12.50 -2.15 -4.73
C ARG A 27 -13.52 -1.10 -4.25
N ASN A 28 -14.08 -1.25 -3.04
CA ASN A 28 -15.02 -0.28 -2.51
C ASN A 28 -14.29 0.94 -1.92
N LEU A 29 -14.42 2.09 -2.58
CA LEU A 29 -13.82 3.36 -2.15
C LEU A 29 -14.38 3.91 -0.82
N LYS A 30 -15.51 3.38 -0.34
CA LYS A 30 -16.15 3.80 0.91
C LYS A 30 -15.78 2.93 2.12
N THR A 31 -14.97 1.91 1.92
CA THR A 31 -14.51 1.02 3.00
C THR A 31 -13.17 1.52 3.52
N SER A 32 -13.12 1.96 4.77
CA SER A 32 -11.85 2.21 5.46
C SER A 32 -11.25 0.89 5.93
N ILE A 33 -9.93 0.85 6.02
CA ILE A 33 -9.16 -0.30 6.48
C ILE A 33 -7.97 0.16 7.32
N SER A 34 -7.63 -0.65 8.32
CA SER A 34 -6.45 -0.40 9.14
C SER A 34 -5.17 -0.52 8.32
N PHE A 35 -4.44 0.59 8.19
CA PHE A 35 -3.22 0.61 7.40
C PHE A 35 -2.17 -0.36 7.97
N SER A 36 -2.05 -0.40 9.31
CA SER A 36 -1.09 -1.25 10.00
C SER A 36 -1.34 -2.73 9.73
N GLN A 37 -2.61 -3.17 9.69
CA GLN A 37 -2.96 -4.54 9.39
C GLN A 37 -2.58 -4.93 7.96
N VAL A 38 -2.93 -4.09 6.97
CA VAL A 38 -2.59 -4.36 5.57
C VAL A 38 -1.08 -4.35 5.35
N TYR A 39 -0.36 -3.42 5.96
CA TYR A 39 1.09 -3.38 5.91
C TYR A 39 1.72 -4.67 6.45
N MET A 40 1.28 -5.12 7.62
CA MET A 40 1.79 -6.35 8.24
C MET A 40 1.54 -7.58 7.38
N GLU A 41 0.38 -7.67 6.74
CA GLU A 41 0.08 -8.76 5.81
C GLU A 41 0.94 -8.70 4.55
N ALA A 42 1.04 -7.53 3.92
CA ALA A 42 1.89 -7.32 2.74
C ALA A 42 3.36 -7.65 3.02
N CYS A 43 3.87 -7.24 4.19
CA CYS A 43 5.23 -7.55 4.61
C CYS A 43 5.46 -9.07 4.76
N LYS A 44 4.49 -9.80 5.33
CA LYS A 44 4.55 -11.28 5.43
C LYS A 44 4.47 -11.98 4.07
N MET A 45 3.77 -11.39 3.10
CA MET A 45 3.68 -11.90 1.73
C MET A 45 4.94 -11.62 0.91
N ASP A 46 5.78 -10.68 1.34
CA ASP A 46 7.05 -10.41 0.66
C ASP A 46 8.06 -11.52 0.96
N THR A 47 8.16 -12.49 0.06
CA THR A 47 9.06 -13.65 0.16
C THR A 47 10.55 -13.27 0.21
N ASN A 48 10.90 -12.03 -0.14
CA ASN A 48 12.26 -11.52 -0.01
C ASN A 48 12.57 -10.93 1.37
N ASN A 49 11.56 -10.87 2.27
CA ASN A 49 11.56 -10.50 3.69
C ASN A 49 12.82 -9.81 4.24
N LYS A 50 13.29 -8.76 3.55
CA LYS A 50 14.44 -7.95 3.94
C LYS A 50 14.08 -6.96 5.04
N TYR A 51 12.79 -6.76 5.27
CA TYR A 51 12.28 -5.76 6.19
C TYR A 51 11.75 -6.42 7.44
N ASP A 52 12.19 -5.93 8.60
CA ASP A 52 11.50 -6.20 9.85
C ASP A 52 10.10 -5.58 9.77
N CYS A 53 9.06 -6.43 9.70
CA CYS A 53 7.67 -5.98 9.63
C CYS A 53 7.25 -5.13 10.84
N SER A 54 7.97 -5.22 11.96
CA SER A 54 7.75 -4.38 13.14
C SER A 54 8.41 -3.00 13.04
N ASN A 55 9.23 -2.75 12.02
CA ASN A 55 9.90 -1.46 11.80
C ASN A 55 8.87 -0.35 11.51
N LEU A 56 8.69 0.52 12.52
CA LEU A 56 7.75 1.64 12.48
C LEU A 56 8.13 2.69 11.44
N GLU A 57 9.43 2.95 11.25
CA GLU A 57 9.93 3.93 10.28
C GLU A 57 9.63 3.48 8.85
N MET A 58 9.86 2.20 8.53
CA MET A 58 9.54 1.64 7.21
C MET A 58 8.04 1.67 6.95
N ARG A 59 7.22 1.32 7.94
CA ARG A 59 5.76 1.39 7.84
C ARG A 59 5.30 2.82 7.55
N GLN A 60 5.82 3.79 8.30
CA GLN A 60 5.49 5.21 8.09
C GLN A 60 5.98 5.68 6.72
N HIS A 61 7.18 5.30 6.30
CA HIS A 61 7.74 5.64 4.99
C HIS A 61 6.85 5.15 3.84
N VAL A 62 6.39 3.89 3.88
CA VAL A 62 5.44 3.34 2.89
C VAL A 62 4.12 4.12 2.92
N ARG A 63 3.59 4.41 4.12
CA ARG A 63 2.35 5.19 4.29
C ARG A 63 2.48 6.58 3.64
N ASP A 64 3.57 7.27 3.89
CA ASP A 64 3.83 8.61 3.37
C ASP A 64 3.96 8.62 1.86
N ILE A 65 4.60 7.59 1.27
CA ILE A 65 4.68 7.44 -0.17
C ILE A 65 3.28 7.27 -0.77
N LEU A 66 2.44 6.42 -0.18
CA LEU A 66 1.08 6.19 -0.65
C LEU A 66 0.21 7.46 -0.56
N LEU A 67 0.32 8.21 0.53
CA LEU A 67 -0.37 9.48 0.73
C LEU A 67 0.09 10.53 -0.27
N ARG A 68 1.41 10.74 -0.39
CA ARG A 68 2.01 11.71 -1.32
C ARG A 68 1.65 11.45 -2.77
N ASN A 69 1.53 10.17 -3.14
CA ASN A 69 1.12 9.78 -4.49
C ASN A 69 -0.40 9.77 -4.68
N GLY A 70 -1.19 10.05 -3.65
CA GLY A 70 -2.64 10.06 -3.71
C GLY A 70 -3.24 8.68 -4.00
N TYR A 71 -2.60 7.61 -3.54
CA TYR A 71 -3.15 6.25 -3.63
C TYR A 71 -4.11 5.94 -2.49
N ILE A 72 -3.89 6.57 -1.33
CA ILE A 72 -4.76 6.48 -0.16
C ILE A 72 -5.07 7.87 0.38
N PHE A 73 -6.12 7.96 1.19
CA PHE A 73 -6.37 9.11 2.06
C PHE A 73 -6.68 8.62 3.49
N VAL A 74 -6.30 9.42 4.48
CA VAL A 74 -6.54 9.11 5.90
C VAL A 74 -8.01 9.27 6.22
N ASN A 75 -8.57 8.35 6.99
CA ASN A 75 -9.92 8.50 7.50
C ASN A 75 -9.98 9.66 8.51
N PRO A 76 -10.84 10.68 8.31
CA PRO A 76 -10.92 11.81 9.23
C PRO A 76 -11.41 11.42 10.64
N ASP A 77 -12.14 10.31 10.74
CA ASP A 77 -12.68 9.82 12.02
C ASP A 77 -11.70 8.91 12.77
N ASP A 78 -10.70 8.35 12.07
CA ASP A 78 -9.68 7.46 12.63
C ASP A 78 -8.37 7.55 11.84
N ALA A 79 -7.34 8.12 12.48
CA ALA A 79 -6.04 8.33 11.85
C ALA A 79 -5.25 7.03 11.60
N GLU A 80 -5.66 5.87 12.10
CA GLU A 80 -5.04 4.58 11.79
C GLU A 80 -5.65 3.91 10.54
N ASP A 81 -6.84 4.37 10.17
CA ASP A 81 -7.59 3.89 9.04
C ASP A 81 -7.33 4.73 7.78
N VAL A 82 -7.35 4.04 6.65
CA VAL A 82 -7.18 4.66 5.33
C VAL A 82 -8.22 4.14 4.37
N PHE A 83 -8.56 4.98 3.41
CA PHE A 83 -9.38 4.62 2.26
C PHE A 83 -8.49 4.52 1.03
N ILE A 84 -8.80 3.56 0.16
CA ILE A 84 -8.17 3.48 -1.15
C ILE A 84 -8.81 4.47 -2.13
N THR A 85 -8.00 4.99 -3.05
CA THR A 85 -8.46 5.91 -4.10
C THR A 85 -8.72 5.20 -5.42
N LYS A 86 -9.53 5.84 -6.29
CA LYS A 86 -9.71 5.39 -7.68
C LYS A 86 -8.38 5.35 -8.46
N LYS A 87 -7.48 6.29 -8.17
CA LYS A 87 -6.14 6.36 -8.77
C LYS A 87 -5.33 5.08 -8.50
N ALA A 88 -5.37 4.57 -7.26
CA ALA A 88 -4.67 3.34 -6.90
C ALA A 88 -5.20 2.13 -7.69
N ILE A 89 -6.53 2.02 -7.80
CA ILE A 89 -7.18 0.94 -8.56
C ILE A 89 -6.81 1.02 -10.04
N ASP A 90 -6.93 2.20 -10.65
CA ASP A 90 -6.65 2.38 -12.08
C ASP A 90 -5.20 2.08 -12.43
N GLN A 91 -4.28 2.54 -11.58
CA GLN A 91 -2.88 2.27 -11.78
C GLN A 91 -2.57 0.79 -11.61
N TYR A 92 -3.17 0.11 -10.63
CA TYR A 92 -3.05 -1.34 -10.48
C TYR A 92 -3.56 -2.10 -11.71
N GLU A 93 -4.73 -1.73 -12.23
CA GLU A 93 -5.34 -2.40 -13.39
C GLU A 93 -4.61 -2.14 -14.70
N SER A 94 -3.86 -1.03 -14.79
CA SER A 94 -3.04 -0.67 -15.96
C SER A 94 -1.73 -1.47 -16.08
N LEU A 95 -1.34 -2.19 -15.03
CA LEU A 95 -0.07 -2.91 -15.00
C LEU A 95 -0.16 -4.24 -15.77
N PRO A 96 0.85 -4.62 -16.57
CA PRO A 96 0.84 -5.89 -17.31
C PRO A 96 0.76 -7.06 -16.32
N LYS A 97 -0.20 -7.97 -16.49
CA LYS A 97 -0.41 -9.11 -15.59
C LYS A 97 0.79 -10.07 -15.52
N ASP A 98 1.66 -10.02 -16.53
CA ASP A 98 2.73 -10.99 -16.77
C ASP A 98 4.11 -10.52 -16.23
N LYS A 99 4.16 -9.37 -15.53
CA LYS A 99 5.40 -8.79 -14.97
C LYS A 99 5.53 -8.97 -13.44
N TRP A 100 4.74 -9.87 -12.85
CA TRP A 100 4.66 -10.08 -11.40
C TRP A 100 5.01 -11.51 -11.02
#